data_AF-A0A9D4DBH8-F1
#
_entry.id   AF-A0A9D4DBH8-F1
#
_cell.length_a   1.000
_cell.length_b   1.000
_cell.length_c   1.000
_cell.angle_alpha   90.00
_cell.angle_beta   90.00
_cell.angle_gamma   90.00
#
_symmetry.space_group_name_H-M   'P 1'
#
loop_
_entity.id
_entity.type
_entity.pdbx_description
1 polymer ?
#
loop_
_entity_poly.entity_id
_entity_poly.type
_entity_poly.pdbx_seq_one_letter_code
_entity_poly.pdbx_strand_id
1 'polypeptide(L)'
;MKSAIEDLKDDRVPQCLYWNVQQVADWIEDLGFPFYRACITENLINGQKLIHLSAAHLPNIGITDFEHIKIVAKSVRDLLKLEEPNWNRSISLPPRTDIGMYLEKKAGTGKEWDGVTFAKYLLDNKEPKWCPPLSNHCLILPHC
;
A
#
# COMPACT_ATOMS: atom_id res chain seq x y z
N MET A 1 -2.19 -18.85 1.53
CA MET A 1 -0.87 -19.52 1.54
C MET A 1 -0.30 -19.73 0.13
N LYS A 2 -1.03 -20.35 -0.82
CA LYS A 2 -0.51 -20.52 -2.20
C LYS A 2 -0.19 -19.19 -2.90
N SER A 3 -1.05 -18.18 -2.77
CA SER A 3 -0.85 -16.84 -3.33
C SER A 3 0.41 -16.16 -2.78
N ALA A 4 0.59 -16.18 -1.45
CA ALA A 4 1.77 -15.61 -0.80
C ALA A 4 3.09 -16.23 -1.29
N ILE A 5 3.16 -17.55 -1.44
CA ILE A 5 4.37 -18.23 -1.93
C ILE A 5 4.69 -17.84 -3.37
N GLU A 6 3.66 -17.64 -4.21
CA GLU A 6 3.84 -17.23 -5.59
C GLU A 6 4.29 -15.77 -5.71
N ASP A 7 3.66 -14.89 -4.94
CA ASP A 7 3.98 -13.46 -4.86
C ASP A 7 5.41 -13.23 -4.37
N LEU A 8 5.86 -13.99 -3.37
CA LEU A 8 7.21 -13.92 -2.82
C LEU A 8 8.31 -14.42 -3.79
N LYS A 9 7.96 -15.00 -4.94
CA LYS A 9 8.95 -15.33 -5.98
C LYS A 9 9.37 -14.11 -6.81
N ASP A 10 8.55 -13.06 -6.82
CA ASP A 10 8.82 -11.85 -7.59
C ASP A 10 9.40 -10.78 -6.67
N ASP A 11 10.63 -10.36 -6.92
CA ASP A 11 11.34 -9.35 -6.13
C ASP A 11 10.65 -7.98 -6.16
N ARG A 12 9.68 -7.75 -7.06
CA ARG A 12 8.90 -6.50 -7.06
C ARG A 12 7.84 -6.49 -5.96
N VAL A 13 7.38 -7.64 -5.49
CA VAL A 13 6.37 -7.71 -4.43
C VAL A 13 7.05 -7.48 -3.07
N PRO A 14 6.55 -6.56 -2.24
CA PRO A 14 7.10 -6.34 -0.92
C PRO A 14 6.68 -7.46 0.04
N GLN A 15 7.67 -8.07 0.70
CA GLN A 15 7.42 -9.16 1.66
C GLN A 15 6.58 -8.73 2.86
N CYS A 16 6.59 -7.43 3.16
CA CYS A 16 5.85 -6.84 4.27
C CYS A 16 4.34 -7.06 4.19
N LEU A 17 3.78 -7.35 3.00
CA LEU A 17 2.35 -7.61 2.83
C LEU A 17 1.84 -8.77 3.67
N TYR A 18 2.69 -9.76 3.94
CA TYR A 18 2.34 -10.95 4.68
C TYR A 18 2.76 -10.88 6.14
N TRP A 19 3.24 -9.72 6.60
CA TRP A 19 3.57 -9.52 8.01
C TRP A 19 2.32 -9.59 8.88
N ASN A 20 2.46 -10.30 9.99
CA ASN A 20 1.49 -10.24 11.07
C ASN A 20 1.64 -8.93 11.85
N VAL A 21 0.70 -8.65 12.75
CA VAL A 21 0.67 -7.41 13.55
C VAL A 21 1.93 -7.24 14.41
N GLN A 22 2.50 -8.33 14.94
CA GLN A 22 3.72 -8.25 15.75
C GLN A 22 4.93 -7.90 14.89
N GLN A 23 5.05 -8.46 13.69
CA GLN A 23 6.14 -8.12 12.77
C GLN A 23 6.09 -6.65 12.33
N VAL A 24 4.90 -6.09 12.14
CA VAL A 24 4.75 -4.65 11.86
C VAL A 24 5.12 -3.81 13.09
N ALA A 25 4.78 -4.29 14.28
CA ALA A 25 5.13 -3.62 15.53
C ALA A 25 6.65 -3.64 15.77
N ASP A 26 7.32 -4.77 15.56
CA ASP A 26 8.77 -4.88 15.69
C ASP A 26 9.48 -3.98 14.65
N TRP A 27 8.94 -3.89 13.42
CA TRP A 27 9.43 -2.95 12.41
C TRP A 27 9.36 -1.48 12.85
N ILE A 28 8.29 -1.04 13.54
CA ILE A 28 8.20 0.35 13.99
C ILE A 28 9.19 0.64 15.14
N GLU A 29 9.49 -0.37 15.97
CA GLU A 29 10.54 -0.28 16.99
C GLU A 29 11.92 -0.16 16.36
N ASP A 30 12.23 -1.01 15.38
CA ASP A 30 13.51 -1.01 14.63
C ASP A 30 13.72 0.30 13.86
N LEU A 31 12.64 0.95 13.44
CA LEU A 31 12.68 2.28 12.81
C LEU A 31 13.07 3.39 13.81
N GLY A 32 13.11 3.10 15.12
CA GLY A 32 13.45 4.04 16.18
C GLY A 32 12.24 4.63 16.91
N PHE A 33 11.04 4.07 16.73
CA PHE A 33 9.82 4.57 17.35
C PHE A 33 9.12 3.54 18.26
N PRO A 34 9.79 3.06 19.33
CA PRO A 34 9.25 2.01 20.17
C PRO A 34 7.94 2.38 20.89
N PHE A 35 7.72 3.66 21.13
CA PHE A 35 6.49 4.15 21.77
C PHE A 35 5.24 3.96 20.91
N TYR A 36 5.38 3.84 19.58
CA TYR A 36 4.26 3.60 18.67
C TYR A 36 3.93 2.13 18.47
N ARG A 37 4.66 1.22 19.13
CA ARG A 37 4.35 -0.21 19.10
C ARG A 37 2.90 -0.48 19.52
N ALA A 38 2.47 0.12 20.63
CA ALA A 38 1.11 -0.03 21.16
C ALA A 38 0.07 0.43 20.13
N CYS A 39 0.29 1.57 19.48
CA CYS A 39 -0.57 2.11 18.43
C CYS A 39 -0.78 1.10 17.28
N ILE A 40 0.28 0.42 16.84
CA ILE A 40 0.21 -0.59 15.78
C ILE A 40 -0.58 -1.82 16.26
N THR A 41 -0.28 -2.32 17.46
CA THR A 41 -0.93 -3.53 17.98
C THR A 41 -2.40 -3.34 18.32
N GLU A 42 -2.77 -2.22 18.94
CA GLU A 42 -4.14 -1.93 19.36
C GLU A 42 -5.06 -1.70 18.15
N ASN A 43 -4.54 -1.09 17.08
CA ASN A 43 -5.27 -0.89 15.83
C ASN A 43 -5.21 -2.10 14.87
N LEU A 44 -4.57 -3.19 15.30
CA LEU A 44 -4.43 -4.44 14.54
C LEU A 44 -3.86 -4.20 13.13
N ILE A 45 -2.83 -3.35 13.02
CA ILE A 45 -2.20 -3.03 11.74
C ILE A 45 -1.32 -4.21 11.31
N ASN A 46 -1.75 -4.92 10.28
CA ASN A 46 -0.98 -6.00 9.64
C ASN A 46 -0.29 -5.48 8.36
N GLY A 47 0.49 -6.34 7.72
CA GLY A 47 1.22 -6.02 6.50
C GLY A 47 0.36 -5.45 5.37
N GLN A 48 -0.82 -6.03 5.15
CA GLN A 48 -1.77 -5.57 4.15
C GLN A 48 -2.34 -4.18 4.47
N LYS A 49 -2.64 -3.91 5.74
CA LYS A 49 -3.14 -2.60 6.21
C LYS A 49 -2.12 -1.47 6.05
N LEU A 50 -0.82 -1.77 5.92
CA LEU A 50 0.20 -0.77 5.61
C LEU A 50 -0.10 -0.03 4.30
N ILE A 51 -0.79 -0.67 3.35
CA ILE A 51 -1.17 -0.05 2.07
C ILE A 51 -2.08 1.18 2.27
N HIS A 52 -2.92 1.15 3.31
CA HIS A 52 -3.81 2.27 3.66
C HIS A 52 -3.15 3.33 4.55
N LEU A 53 -1.95 3.05 5.07
CA LEU A 53 -1.28 3.86 6.07
C LEU A 53 -0.55 5.06 5.44
N SER A 54 -1.32 6.01 4.89
CA SER A 54 -0.78 7.28 4.40
C SER A 54 -0.59 8.30 5.53
N ALA A 55 0.15 9.38 5.26
CA ALA A 55 0.41 10.44 6.25
C ALA A 55 -0.87 11.01 6.88
N ALA A 56 -1.99 11.02 6.15
CA ALA A 56 -3.28 11.51 6.65
C ALA A 56 -3.95 10.55 7.65
N HIS A 57 -3.62 9.25 7.61
CA HIS A 57 -4.21 8.22 8.46
C HIS A 57 -3.42 8.00 9.76
N LEU A 58 -2.13 8.39 9.79
CA LEU A 58 -1.25 8.23 10.96
C LEU A 58 -1.78 8.91 12.24
N PRO A 59 -2.37 10.12 12.19
CA PRO A 59 -2.98 10.72 13.39
C PRO A 59 -4.13 9.90 13.98
N ASN A 60 -4.92 9.23 13.13
CA ASN A 60 -6.08 8.44 13.57
C ASN A 60 -5.69 7.20 14.37
N ILE A 61 -4.46 6.71 14.19
CA ILE A 61 -3.93 5.57 14.95
C ILE A 61 -3.08 6.00 16.16
N GLY A 62 -2.93 7.31 16.40
CA GLY A 62 -2.18 7.85 17.55
C GLY A 62 -0.78 8.40 17.23
N ILE A 63 -0.36 8.43 15.96
CA ILE A 63 0.91 9.03 15.55
C ILE A 63 0.63 10.47 15.08
N THR A 64 0.75 11.43 16.00
CA THR A 64 0.35 12.83 15.79
C THR A 64 1.51 13.79 15.56
N ASP A 65 2.74 13.41 15.95
CA ASP A 65 3.92 14.25 15.74
C ASP A 65 4.26 14.36 14.25
N PHE A 66 4.41 15.59 13.75
CA PHE A 66 4.58 15.86 12.33
C PHE A 66 5.89 15.32 11.76
N GLU A 67 6.99 15.38 12.52
CA GLU A 67 8.28 14.86 12.04
C GLU A 67 8.26 13.33 12.04
N HIS A 68 7.63 12.71 13.04
CA HIS A 68 7.42 11.26 13.05
C HIS A 68 6.54 10.82 11.87
N ILE A 69 5.45 11.55 11.59
CA ILE A 69 4.56 11.28 10.45
C ILE A 69 5.34 11.27 9.14
N LYS A 70 6.24 12.23 8.92
CA LYS A 70 7.08 12.26 7.70
C LYS A 70 7.95 11.03 7.57
N ILE A 71 8.65 10.67 8.64
CA ILE A 71 9.60 9.54 8.64
C ILE A 71 8.86 8.23 8.45
N VAL A 72 7.78 8.00 9.20
CA VAL A 72 6.97 6.79 9.11
C VAL A 72 6.31 6.69 7.73
N ALA A 73 5.66 7.75 7.24
CA ALA A 73 5.01 7.71 5.93
C ALA A 73 6.00 7.48 4.78
N LYS A 74 7.23 7.99 4.87
CA LYS A 74 8.30 7.68 3.91
C LYS A 74 8.69 6.21 4.01
N SER A 75 8.95 5.73 5.22
CA SER A 75 9.39 4.35 5.46
C SER A 75 8.35 3.33 5.02
N VAL A 76 7.05 3.62 5.17
CA VAL A 76 5.95 2.78 4.62
C VAL A 76 6.03 2.71 3.09
N ARG A 77 6.26 3.84 2.40
CA ARG A 77 6.39 3.85 0.92
C ARG A 77 7.58 3.03 0.46
N ASP A 78 8.73 3.22 1.12
CA ASP A 78 9.96 2.48 0.83
C ASP A 78 9.76 0.97 1.04
N LEU A 79 9.12 0.60 2.16
CA LEU A 79 8.82 -0.79 2.49
C LEU A 79 7.86 -1.45 1.48
N LEU A 80 6.86 -0.71 1.00
CA LEU A 80 5.92 -1.16 -0.03
C LEU A 80 6.48 -1.07 -1.46
N LYS A 81 7.72 -0.59 -1.65
CA LYS A 81 8.34 -0.37 -2.97
C LYS A 81 7.47 0.54 -3.86
N LEU A 82 6.80 1.52 -3.25
CA LEU A 82 6.02 2.52 -3.96
C LEU A 82 6.92 3.66 -4.43
N GLU A 83 6.70 4.13 -5.66
CA GLU A 83 7.39 5.31 -6.18
C GLU A 83 6.95 6.57 -5.43
N GLU A 84 7.88 7.52 -5.30
CA GLU A 84 7.54 8.85 -4.82
C GLU A 84 6.63 9.58 -5.82
N PRO A 85 5.74 10.47 -5.34
CA PRO A 85 4.91 11.28 -6.22
C PRO A 85 5.78 12.11 -7.17
N ASN A 86 5.59 11.92 -8.48
CA ASN A 86 6.28 12.70 -9.51
C ASN A 86 5.32 13.70 -10.15
N TRP A 87 5.53 14.99 -9.89
CA TRP A 87 4.70 16.08 -10.41
C TRP A 87 4.78 16.25 -11.94
N ASN A 88 5.83 15.73 -12.58
CA ASN A 88 6.04 15.81 -14.02
C ASN A 88 5.57 14.53 -14.75
N ARG A 89 4.88 13.62 -14.05
CA ARG A 89 4.37 12.37 -14.62
C ARG A 89 3.26 12.68 -15.62
N SER A 90 3.35 12.10 -16.82
CA SER A 90 2.33 12.30 -17.85
C SER A 90 0.98 11.83 -17.35
N ILE A 91 -0.05 12.66 -17.55
CA ILE A 91 -1.44 12.29 -17.24
C ILE A 91 -1.90 11.08 -18.07
N SER A 92 -1.28 10.80 -19.22
CA SER A 92 -1.63 9.66 -20.07
C SER A 92 -1.21 8.30 -19.52
N LEU A 93 -0.34 8.29 -18.50
CA LEU A 93 0.10 7.06 -17.84
C LEU A 93 -0.92 6.66 -16.76
N PRO A 94 -1.06 5.35 -16.46
CA PRO A 94 -1.89 4.89 -15.34
C PRO A 94 -1.51 5.61 -14.05
N PRO A 95 -2.39 5.88 -13.06
CA PRO A 95 -2.08 6.73 -11.90
C PRO A 95 -0.94 6.22 -11.00
N ARG A 96 -0.64 4.91 -11.03
CA ARG A 96 0.48 4.29 -10.30
C ARG A 96 1.23 3.29 -11.19
N THR A 97 2.36 2.81 -10.71
CA THR A 97 3.07 1.66 -11.29
C THR A 97 2.25 0.38 -11.15
N ASP A 98 2.61 -0.66 -11.90
CA ASP A 98 1.94 -1.96 -11.84
C ASP A 98 1.91 -2.53 -10.41
N ILE A 99 3.01 -2.36 -9.67
CA ILE A 99 3.07 -2.76 -8.27
C ILE A 99 2.11 -1.92 -7.41
N GLY A 100 2.08 -0.59 -7.60
CA GLY A 100 1.17 0.27 -6.86
C GLY A 100 -0.31 -0.08 -7.10
N MET A 101 -0.69 -0.33 -8.35
CA MET A 101 -2.06 -0.73 -8.69
C MET A 101 -2.40 -2.14 -8.17
N TYR A 102 -1.44 -3.07 -8.22
CA TYR A 102 -1.60 -4.39 -7.58
C TYR A 102 -1.80 -4.26 -6.08
N LEU A 103 -1.03 -3.43 -5.39
CA LEU A 103 -1.14 -3.21 -3.94
C LEU A 103 -2.51 -2.65 -3.58
N GLU A 104 -3.04 -1.69 -4.34
CA GLU A 104 -4.40 -1.17 -4.13
C GLU A 104 -5.46 -2.26 -4.29
N LYS A 105 -5.32 -3.14 -5.29
CA LYS A 105 -6.16 -4.33 -5.41
C LYS A 105 -5.97 -5.22 -4.18
N LYS A 106 -4.73 -5.50 -3.79
CA LYS A 106 -4.40 -6.42 -2.71
C LYS A 106 -4.81 -5.92 -1.33
N ALA A 107 -5.06 -4.62 -1.14
CA ALA A 107 -5.45 -4.04 0.14
C ALA A 107 -6.82 -4.52 0.64
N GLY A 108 -7.73 -4.87 -0.27
CA GLY A 108 -9.04 -5.42 0.06
C GLY A 108 -8.98 -6.76 0.77
N THR A 109 -9.97 -7.04 1.62
CA THR A 109 -10.11 -8.32 2.33
C THR A 109 -11.22 -9.16 1.69
N GLY A 110 -10.98 -10.45 1.51
CA GLY A 110 -12.00 -11.40 1.03
C GLY A 110 -11.45 -12.39 0.01
N LYS A 111 -12.19 -13.47 -0.24
CA LYS A 111 -11.73 -14.61 -1.06
C LYS A 111 -11.18 -14.21 -2.43
N GLU A 112 -11.81 -13.23 -3.08
CA GLU A 112 -11.40 -12.73 -4.39
C GLU A 112 -10.06 -12.00 -4.33
N TRP A 113 -9.87 -11.13 -3.32
CA TRP A 113 -8.70 -10.27 -3.14
C TRP A 113 -7.50 -11.04 -2.59
N ASP A 114 -7.74 -11.91 -1.61
CA ASP A 114 -6.72 -12.73 -0.94
C ASP A 114 -6.03 -13.70 -1.92
N GLY A 115 -6.78 -14.15 -2.93
CA GLY A 115 -6.34 -15.05 -3.98
C GLY A 115 -5.58 -14.40 -5.15
N VAL A 116 -5.62 -13.07 -5.29
CA VAL A 116 -4.89 -12.38 -6.37
C VAL A 116 -3.38 -12.47 -6.15
N THR A 117 -2.65 -12.99 -7.14
CA THR A 117 -1.19 -12.92 -7.21
C THR A 117 -0.77 -11.82 -8.15
N PHE A 118 0.43 -11.28 -7.98
CA PHE A 118 0.99 -10.23 -8.80
C PHE A 118 1.16 -10.70 -10.25
N ALA A 119 1.64 -11.95 -10.45
CA ALA A 119 1.75 -12.55 -11.78
C ALA A 119 0.39 -12.63 -12.50
N LYS A 120 -0.66 -13.06 -11.79
CA LYS A 120 -2.03 -13.07 -12.32
C LYS A 120 -2.52 -11.65 -12.61
N TYR A 121 -2.28 -10.72 -11.70
CA TYR A 121 -2.66 -9.32 -11.88
C TYR A 121 -2.04 -8.71 -13.15
N LEU A 122 -0.76 -8.94 -13.40
CA LEU A 122 -0.08 -8.50 -14.62
C LEU A 122 -0.66 -9.15 -15.88
N LEU A 123 -1.05 -10.43 -15.81
CA LEU A 123 -1.69 -11.12 -16.93
C LEU A 123 -3.05 -10.52 -17.27
N ASP A 124 -3.85 -10.22 -16.24
CA ASP A 124 -5.19 -9.64 -16.38
C ASP A 124 -5.12 -8.16 -16.83
N ASN A 125 -4.01 -7.46 -16.56
CA ASN A 125 -3.81 -6.03 -16.82
C ASN A 125 -2.58 -5.77 -17.73
N LYS A 126 -2.33 -6.61 -18.74
CA LYS A 126 -1.13 -6.50 -19.62
C LYS A 126 -0.96 -5.14 -20.30
N GLU A 127 -2.06 -4.48 -20.62
CA GLU A 127 -2.09 -3.11 -21.07
C GLU A 127 -3.10 -2.37 -20.21
N PRO A 128 -2.66 -1.72 -19.11
CA PRO A 128 -3.53 -0.82 -18.38
C PRO A 128 -3.75 0.38 -19.30
N LYS A 129 -4.65 0.25 -20.28
CA LYS A 129 -5.12 1.38 -21.07
C LYS A 129 -5.88 2.27 -20.11
N TRP A 130 -5.14 3.18 -19.49
CA TRP A 130 -5.71 4.20 -18.66
C TRP A 130 -6.55 5.08 -19.59
N CYS A 131 -7.86 4.87 -19.54
CA CYS A 131 -8.84 5.72 -20.16
C CYS A 131 -9.31 6.66 -19.05
N PRO A 132 -8.84 7.92 -19.00
CA PRO A 132 -9.53 8.88 -18.16
C PRO A 132 -10.99 8.90 -18.61
N PRO A 133 -11.94 9.18 -17.71
CA PRO A 133 -13.28 9.51 -18.15
C PRO A 133 -13.17 10.61 -19.22
N LEU A 134 -13.57 10.29 -20.47
CA LEU A 134 -13.51 11.21 -21.62
C LEU A 134 -14.43 12.42 -21.45
N SER A 135 -15.26 12.39 -20.40
CA SER A 135 -16.15 13.46 -20.02
C SER A 135 -15.38 14.54 -19.26
N ASN A 136 -15.32 15.74 -19.85
CA ASN A 136 -15.09 17.02 -19.14
C ASN A 136 -16.19 17.35 -18.10
N HIS A 137 -16.96 16.35 -17.66
CA HIS A 137 -17.96 16.47 -16.64
C HIS A 137 -17.24 16.14 -15.34
N CYS A 138 -16.99 17.14 -14.50
CA CYS A 138 -16.40 17.03 -13.17
C CYS A 138 -17.22 16.12 -12.22
N LEU A 139 -17.36 14.85 -12.54
CA LEU A 139 -17.93 13.83 -11.68
C LEU A 139 -16.79 13.33 -10.80
N ILE A 140 -16.63 14.01 -9.66
CA ILE A 140 -15.89 13.48 -8.52
C ILE A 140 -16.55 12.14 -8.19
N LEU A 141 -15.89 11.02 -8.46
CA LEU A 141 -16.38 9.72 -8.00
C LEU A 141 -16.51 9.78 -6.48
N PRO A 142 -17.65 9.37 -5.90
CA PRO A 142 -17.75 9.29 -4.45
C PRO A 142 -16.71 8.30 -3.95
N HIS A 143 -15.93 8.71 -2.94
CA HIS A 143 -15.07 7.80 -2.20
C HIS A 143 -15.93 6.70 -1.58
N CYS A 144 -15.66 5.45 -1.96
CA CYS A 144 -16.15 4.26 -1.27
C CYS A 144 -15.35 4.05 0.02
#